data_AF-A0A4U8YUL8-F1
#
_entry.id   AF-A0A4U8YUL8-F1
#
_cell.length_a   1.000
_cell.length_b   1.000
_cell.length_c   1.000
_cell.angle_alpha   90.00
_cell.angle_beta   90.00
_cell.angle_gamma   90.00
#
_symmetry.space_group_name_H-M   'P 1'
#
loop_
_entity.id
_entity.type
_entity.pdbx_description
1 polymer ?
#
loop_
_entity_poly.entity_id
_entity_poly.type
_entity_poly.pdbx_seq_one_letter_code
_entity_poly.pdbx_strand_id
1 'polypeptide(L)' 'MTIRNKPEGVRLTPEQEKSRRQRNVAIGVAIALFVALVYVVTIAKLGPAVLIRPL' A
#
# COMPACT_ATOMS: atom_id res chain seq x y z
N MET A 1 -37.95 -18.59 -4.89
CA MET A 1 -37.53 -17.36 -4.17
C MET A 1 -36.51 -17.77 -3.11
N THR A 2 -35.23 -17.80 -3.45
CA THR A 2 -34.17 -18.24 -2.51
C THR A 2 -33.79 -17.08 -1.59
N ILE A 3 -34.21 -17.18 -0.32
CA ILE A 3 -33.74 -16.29 0.75
C ILE A 3 -32.24 -16.57 0.92
N ARG A 4 -31.38 -15.71 0.34
CA ARG A 4 -29.94 -15.72 0.64
C ARG A 4 -29.76 -15.14 2.03
N ASN A 5 -29.85 -15.99 3.05
CA ASN A 5 -29.37 -15.68 4.38
C ASN A 5 -27.83 -15.63 4.28
N LYS A 6 -27.25 -14.43 4.13
CA LYS A 6 -25.80 -14.26 4.23
C LYS A 6 -25.44 -14.68 5.66
N PRO A 7 -24.55 -15.65 5.88
CA PRO A 7 -24.10 -15.93 7.24
C PRO A 7 -23.58 -14.62 7.82
N GLU A 8 -24.09 -14.23 8.99
CA GLU A 8 -23.61 -13.05 9.69
C GLU A 8 -22.11 -13.21 9.88
N GLY A 9 -21.32 -12.45 9.12
CA GLY A 9 -19.87 -12.57 9.13
C GLY A 9 -19.32 -12.22 10.51
N VAL A 10 -18.18 -12.82 10.86
CA VAL A 10 -17.46 -12.52 12.11
C VAL A 10 -17.19 -11.02 12.17
N ARG A 11 -17.86 -10.31 13.08
CA ARG A 11 -17.58 -8.91 13.39
C ARG A 11 -16.37 -8.84 14.31
N LEU A 12 -15.46 -7.92 14.01
CA LEU A 12 -14.29 -7.71 14.84
C LEU A 12 -14.68 -7.00 16.12
N THR A 13 -14.01 -7.35 17.21
CA THR A 13 -14.04 -6.50 18.41
C THR A 13 -13.29 -5.19 18.14
N PRO A 14 -13.59 -4.11 18.89
CA PRO A 14 -12.88 -2.84 18.73
C PRO A 14 -11.35 -2.97 18.84
N GLU A 15 -10.86 -3.88 19.68
CA GLU A 15 -9.43 -4.17 19.86
C GLU A 15 -8.82 -4.82 18.61
N GLN A 16 -9.54 -5.76 18.00
CA GLN A 16 -9.09 -6.43 16.77
C GLN A 16 -9.05 -5.45 15.60
N GLU A 17 -10.04 -4.56 15.48
CA GLU A 17 -10.08 -3.53 14.45
C GLU A 17 -8.92 -2.52 14.62
N LYS A 18 -8.65 -2.08 15.85
CA LYS A 18 -7.53 -1.20 16.17
C LYS A 18 -6.18 -1.83 15.78
N SER A 19 -5.98 -3.11 16.10
CA SER A 19 -4.78 -3.86 15.74
C SER A 19 -4.61 -3.97 14.21
N ARG A 20 -5.70 -4.25 13.48
CA ARG A 20 -5.68 -4.27 12.01
C ARG A 20 -5.32 -2.90 11.43
N ARG A 21 -5.91 -1.82 11.95
CA ARG A 21 -5.61 -0.46 11.49
C ARG A 21 -4.15 -0.10 11.69
N GLN A 22 -3.56 -0.45 12.84
CA GLN A 22 -2.14 -0.22 13.10
C GLN A 22 -1.24 -0.95 12.10
N ARG A 23 -1.53 -2.23 11.80
CA ARG A 23 -0.77 -2.99 10.81
C ARG A 23 -0.89 -2.41 9.41
N ASN A 24 -2.11 -2.05 8.99
CA ASN A 24 -2.33 -1.45 7.67
C ASN A 24 -1.58 -0.12 7.53
N VAL A 25 -1.56 0.71 8.57
CA VAL A 25 -0.78 1.95 8.58
C VAL A 25 0.72 1.66 8.50
N ALA A 26 1.23 0.72 9.28
CA ALA A 26 2.64 0.34 9.24
C ALA A 26 3.07 -0.15 7.85
N ILE A 27 2.25 -1.00 7.22
CA ILE A 27 2.49 -1.49 5.87
C ILE A 27 2.45 -0.33 4.86
N GLY A 28 1.45 0.54 4.95
CA GLY A 28 1.33 1.70 4.05
C GLY A 28 2.53 2.65 4.16
N VAL A 29 2.99 2.93 5.38
CA VAL A 29 4.18 3.76 5.62
C VAL A 29 5.44 3.08 5.08
N ALA A 30 5.62 1.78 5.32
CA ALA A 30 6.77 1.04 4.84
C ALA A 30 6.86 1.04 3.30
N ILE A 31 5.73 0.80 2.62
CA ILE A 31 5.67 0.84 1.15
C ILE A 31 5.96 2.26 0.64
N ALA A 32 5.38 3.29 1.25
CA ALA A 32 5.60 4.67 0.84
C ALA A 32 7.07 5.08 0.96
N LEU A 33 7.72 4.72 2.08
CA LEU A 33 9.16 4.97 2.28
C LEU A 33 10.02 4.22 1.27
N PHE A 34 9.69 2.95 0.98
CA PHE A 34 10.40 2.16 0.00
C PHE A 34 10.33 2.79 -1.40
N VAL A 35 9.13 3.18 -1.85
CA VAL A 35 8.94 3.85 -3.14
C VAL A 35 9.68 5.18 -3.18
N ALA A 36 9.61 5.99 -2.12
CA ALA A 36 10.33 7.26 -2.04
C ALA A 36 11.84 7.05 -2.16
N LEU A 37 12.41 6.05 -1.48
CA LEU A 37 13.82 5.71 -1.58
C LEU A 37 14.22 5.35 -3.01
N VAL A 38 13.45 4.48 -3.67
CA VAL A 38 13.69 4.09 -5.08
C VAL A 38 13.67 5.33 -5.97
N TYR A 39 12.69 6.22 -5.80
CA TYR A 39 12.55 7.43 -6.62
C TYR A 39 13.69 8.42 -6.40
N VAL A 40 14.15 8.58 -5.16
CA VAL A 40 15.34 9.39 -4.84
C VAL A 40 16.56 8.86 -5.59
N VAL A 41 16.78 7.55 -5.57
CA VAL A 41 17.87 6.91 -6.33
C VAL A 41 17.68 7.11 -7.84
N THR A 42 16.46 6.97 -8.34
CA THR A 42 16.14 7.20 -9.76
C THR A 42 16.54 8.62 -10.18
N ILE A 43 16.12 9.64 -9.44
CA ILE A 43 16.46 11.03 -9.75
C ILE A 43 17.97 11.25 -9.63
N ALA A 44 18.60 10.75 -8.56
CA ALA A 44 20.03 10.96 -8.31
C ALA A 44 20.94 10.26 -9.32
N LYS A 45 20.54 9.09 -9.85
CA LYS A 45 21.38 8.25 -10.70
C LYS A 45 21.03 8.30 -12.19
N LEU A 46 19.76 8.42 -12.56
CA LEU A 46 19.35 8.42 -13.97
C LEU A 46 19.31 9.83 -14.57
N GLY A 47 19.09 10.88 -13.75
CA GLY A 47 19.12 12.28 -14.19
C GLY A 47 18.22 12.59 -15.39
N PRO A 48 18.36 13.75 -16.05
CA PRO A 48 17.64 14.07 -17.28
C PRO A 48 18.14 13.29 -18.51
N ALA A 49 19.31 12.67 -18.42
CA ALA A 49 19.97 12.00 -19.54
C ALA A 49 19.14 10.83 -20.10
N VAL A 50 18.31 10.17 -19.27
CA VAL A 50 17.37 9.15 -19.76
C VAL A 50 16.29 9.69 -20.71
N LEU A 51 16.05 11.01 -20.72
CA LEU A 51 15.12 11.65 -21.65
C LEU A 51 15.76 11.93 -23.01
N ILE A 52 17.10 11.90 -23.09
CA ILE A 52 17.86 12.04 -24.34
C ILE A 52 18.18 10.64 -24.84
N ARG A 53 17.26 10.04 -25.59
CA ARG A 53 17.53 8.79 -26.31
C ARG A 53 17.49 9.01 -27.82
N PRO A 54 18.46 8.50 -28.59
CA PRO A 54 18.38 8.51 -30.04
C PRO A 54 17.26 7.56 -30.49
N LEU A 55 16.49 7.99 -31.49
CA LEU A 55 15.47 7.20 -32.18
C LEU A 55 16.11 6.22 -33.16
#